data_AF-A0A371INC7-F1
#
_entry.id   AF-A0A371INC7-F1
#
_cell.length_a   1.000
_cell.length_b   1.000
_cell.length_c   1.000
_cell.angle_alpha   90.00
_cell.angle_beta   90.00
_cell.angle_gamma   90.00
#
_symmetry.space_group_name_H-M   'P 1'
#
loop_
_entity.id
_entity.type
_entity.pdbx_description
1 polymer ?
#
loop_
_entity_poly.entity_id
_entity_poly.type
_entity_poly.pdbx_seq_one_letter_code
_entity_poly.pdbx_strand_id
1 'polypeptide(L)' 'MITYTKFLTLKGSYYIKEYDGGKKDKKQTRPVLESTVIKNFKSEDVTIIIDNIETGNKVTVTSDDDSEKIKQYLGSKFV' A
#
# COMPACT_ATOMS: atom_id res chain seq x y z
N MET A 1 11.39 3.59 6.03
CA MET A 1 10.55 3.50 4.83
C MET A 1 10.12 2.07 4.51
N ILE A 2 8.87 1.74 4.79
CA ILE A 2 8.21 0.51 4.34
C ILE A 2 7.28 0.86 3.17
N THR A 3 7.39 0.11 2.08
CA THR A 3 6.52 0.31 0.91
C THR A 3 5.50 -0.81 0.80
N TYR A 4 4.23 -0.45 0.72
CA TYR A 4 3.14 -1.36 0.36
C TYR A 4 2.56 -0.96 -0.99
N THR A 5 2.06 -1.94 -1.72
CA THR A 5 1.29 -1.69 -2.95
C THR A 5 -0.12 -2.22 -2.76
N LYS A 6 -1.12 -1.34 -2.89
CA LYS A 6 -2.54 -1.68 -2.92
C LYS A 6 -2.95 -1.85 -4.38
N PHE A 7 -3.29 -3.06 -4.77
CA PHE A 7 -3.86 -3.29 -6.10
C PHE A 7 -5.37 -3.13 -6.04
N LEU A 8 -5.92 -2.31 -6.95
CA LEU A 8 -7.35 -2.22 -7.20
C LEU A 8 -7.68 -3.08 -8.42
N THR A 9 -8.64 -3.98 -8.24
CA THR A 9 -9.15 -4.90 -9.27
C THR A 9 -10.67 -4.89 -9.27
N LEU A 10 -11.29 -5.39 -10.33
CA LEU A 10 -12.75 -5.60 -10.42
C LEU A 10 -13.34 -6.38 -9.23
N LYS A 11 -12.55 -7.28 -8.63
CA LYS A 11 -13.00 -8.18 -7.55
C LYS A 11 -12.75 -7.61 -6.16
N GLY A 12 -12.20 -6.40 -6.07
CA GLY A 12 -11.82 -5.74 -4.83
C GLY A 12 -10.35 -5.34 -4.81
N SER A 13 -9.78 -5.21 -3.62
CA SER A 13 -8.41 -4.76 -3.44
C SER A 13 -7.62 -5.63 -2.49
N TYR A 14 -6.33 -5.73 -2.72
CA TYR A 14 -5.40 -6.42 -1.81
C TYR A 14 -4.09 -5.66 -1.70
N TYR A 15 -3.42 -5.84 -0.56
CA TYR A 15 -2.13 -5.24 -0.31
C TYR A 15 -1.02 -6.26 -0.50
N ILE A 16 0.09 -5.83 -1.06
CA ILE A 16 1.35 -6.57 -1.04
C ILE A 16 2.44 -5.73 -0.39
N LYS A 17 3.44 -6.42 0.16
CA LYS A 17 4.73 -5.82 0.53
C LYS A 17 5.82 -6.42 -0.33
N GLU A 18 6.65 -5.55 -0.91
CA GLU A 18 7.87 -5.96 -1.59
C GLU A 18 8.97 -6.18 -0.54
N TYR A 19 9.61 -7.34 -0.60
CA TYR A 19 10.77 -7.67 0.20
C TYR A 19 11.97 -7.79 -0.72
N ASP A 20 13.08 -7.20 -0.30
CA ASP A 20 14.35 -7.37 -0.97
C ASP A 20 14.77 -8.84 -0.87
N GLY A 21 14.77 -9.54 -1.99
CA GLY A 21 15.10 -10.95 -2.04
C GLY A 21 16.61 -11.12 -2.04
N GLY A 22 17.18 -11.51 -0.90
CA GLY A 22 18.62 -11.74 -0.79
C GLY A 22 19.18 -12.75 -1.81
N LYS A 23 20.50 -12.72 -2.02
CA LYS A 23 21.39 -13.62 -2.82
C LYS A 23 20.98 -14.04 -4.25
N LYS A 24 19.75 -13.83 -4.71
CA LYS A 24 19.26 -14.23 -6.04
C LYS A 24 18.51 -13.12 -6.78
N ASP A 25 18.56 -11.87 -6.31
CA ASP A 25 17.98 -10.68 -6.97
C ASP A 25 16.47 -10.76 -7.31
N LYS A 26 15.75 -11.75 -6.78
CA LYS A 26 14.31 -11.89 -7.00
C LYS A 26 13.55 -11.18 -5.89
N LYS A 27 13.00 -10.01 -6.19
CA LYS A 27 12.03 -9.32 -5.34
C LYS A 27 10.91 -10.29 -4.95
N GLN A 28 10.73 -10.50 -3.65
CA GLN A 28 9.69 -11.36 -3.13
C GLN A 28 8.49 -10.50 -2.76
N THR A 29 7.37 -10.69 -3.46
CA THR A 29 6.10 -10.04 -3.12
C THR A 29 5.27 -10.98 -2.27
N ARG A 30 4.69 -10.47 -1.18
CA ARG A 30 3.75 -11.24 -0.35
C ARG A 30 2.48 -10.45 -0.07
N PRO A 31 1.31 -11.09 -0.10
CA PRO A 31 0.07 -10.46 0.32
C PRO A 31 0.14 -10.14 1.82
N VAL A 32 -0.47 -9.03 2.20
CA VAL A 32 -0.52 -8.55 3.58
C VAL A 32 -1.94 -8.16 3.92
N LEU A 33 -2.33 -8.37 5.18
CA LEU A 33 -3.63 -7.98 5.67
C LEU A 33 -3.73 -6.45 5.78
N GLU A 34 -4.89 -5.89 5.44
CA GLU A 34 -5.18 -4.46 5.61
C GLU A 34 -4.89 -3.99 7.05
N SER A 35 -5.26 -4.79 8.05
CA SER A 35 -5.01 -4.48 9.47
C SER A 35 -3.52 -4.29 9.79
N THR A 36 -2.63 -5.05 9.15
CA THR A 36 -1.18 -4.88 9.30
C THR A 36 -0.71 -3.59 8.66
N VAL A 37 -1.23 -3.27 7.47
CA VAL A 37 -0.90 -2.02 6.78
C VAL A 37 -1.36 -0.81 7.60
N ILE A 38 -2.58 -0.82 8.14
CA ILE A 38 -3.10 0.25 9.01
C ILE A 38 -2.21 0.43 10.24
N LYS A 39 -1.86 -0.67 10.92
CA LYS A 39 -1.00 -0.61 12.12
C LYS A 39 0.34 0.06 11.79
N ASN A 40 0.97 -0.35 10.69
CA ASN A 40 2.26 0.19 10.30
C ASN A 40 2.15 1.64 9.82
N PHE A 41 1.11 1.98 9.07
CA PHE A 41 0.87 3.34 8.58
C PHE A 41 0.72 4.37 9.70
N LYS A 42 0.21 3.96 10.87
CA LYS A 42 0.04 4.84 12.04
C LYS A 42 1.29 4.93 12.93
N SER A 43 2.29 4.06 12.74
CA SER A 43 3.41 3.90 13.69
C SER A 43 4.80 3.99 13.05
N GLU A 44 4.89 3.82 11.74
CA GLU A 44 6.14 3.80 10.99
C GLU A 44 6.06 4.74 9.78
N ASP A 45 7.23 5.06 9.22
CA ASP A 45 7.36 5.74 7.93
C ASP A 45 6.97 4.78 6.78
N VAL A 46 5.71 4.90 6.34
CA VAL A 46 5.07 4.02 5.35
C VAL A 46 4.63 4.79 4.12
N THR A 47 4.96 4.22 2.96
CA THR A 47 4.45 4.65 1.65
C THR A 47 3.53 3.59 1.08
N ILE A 48 2.33 3.99 0.66
CA ILE A 48 1.36 3.11 0.01
C ILE A 48 1.18 3.55 -1.44
N ILE A 49 1.49 2.65 -2.37
CA ILE A 49 1.28 2.84 -3.81
C ILE A 49 -0.06 2.19 -4.15
N ILE A 50 -1.05 2.98 -4.53
CA ILE A 50 -2.32 2.49 -5.06
C ILE A 50 -2.14 2.30 -6.56
N ASP A 51 -2.23 1.06 -7.03
CA ASP A 51 -2.12 0.66 -8.42
C ASP A 51 -3.48 0.16 -8.92
N ASN A 52 -4.14 0.97 -9.74
CA ASN A 52 -5.37 0.57 -10.39
C ASN A 52 -5.03 -0.21 -11.66
N ILE A 53 -5.15 -1.54 -11.58
CA ILE A 53 -4.80 -2.45 -12.67
C ILE A 53 -5.71 -2.21 -13.89
N GLU A 54 -6.94 -1.77 -13.67
CA GLU A 54 -7.90 -1.55 -14.75
C GLU A 54 -7.60 -0.30 -15.56
N THR A 55 -7.28 0.80 -14.87
CA THR A 55 -7.05 2.09 -15.52
C THR A 55 -5.56 2.38 -15.77
N GLY A 56 -4.66 1.56 -15.21
CA GLY A 56 -3.22 1.81 -15.21
C GLY A 56 -2.77 3.00 -14.36
N ASN A 57 -3.67 3.57 -13.54
CA ASN A 57 -3.36 4.74 -12.73
C ASN A 57 -2.63 4.33 -11.45
N LYS A 58 -1.56 5.06 -11.12
CA LYS A 58 -0.80 4.88 -9.88
C LYS A 58 -0.84 6.15 -9.05
N VAL A 59 -1.20 6.01 -7.78
CA VAL A 59 -1.25 7.11 -6.82
C VAL A 59 -0.43 6.72 -5.61
N THR A 60 0.45 7.60 -5.17
CA THR A 60 1.23 7.41 -3.95
C THR A 60 0.57 8.17 -2.80
N VAL A 61 0.41 7.49 -1.67
CA VAL A 61 -0.12 8.06 -0.41
C VAL A 61 0.86 7.77 0.73
N THR A 62 1.20 8.79 1.49
CA THR A 62 2.05 8.70 2.70
C THR A 62 1.29 9.20 3.92
N SER A 63 1.85 8.98 5.11
CA SER A 63 1.31 9.50 6.38
C SER A 63 1.31 11.03 6.47
N ASP A 64 2.14 11.70 5.66
CA ASP A 64 2.25 13.16 5.60
C ASP A 64 1.23 13.82 4.67
N ASP A 65 0.47 13.02 3.90
CA ASP A 65 -0.61 13.54 3.06
C ASP A 65 -1.81 14.02 3.88
N ASP A 66 -2.62 14.92 3.30
CA ASP A 66 -3.85 15.39 3.91
C ASP A 66 -4.81 14.23 4.25
N SER A 67 -5.48 14.34 5.40
CA SER A 67 -6.43 13.33 5.87
C SER A 67 -7.56 13.07 4.86
N GLU A 68 -7.95 14.07 4.07
CA GLU A 68 -8.93 13.90 2.98
C GLU A 68 -8.42 13.00 1.87
N LYS A 69 -7.16 13.19 1.44
CA LYS A 69 -6.50 12.35 0.44
C LYS A 69 -6.32 10.92 0.95
N ILE A 70 -5.85 10.77 2.19
CA ILE A 70 -5.72 9.45 2.84
C ILE A 70 -7.08 8.74 2.86
N LYS A 71 -8.14 9.43 3.29
CA LYS A 71 -9.50 8.89 3.34
C LYS A 71 -10.06 8.54 1.97
N GLN A 72 -9.77 9.34 0.94
CA GLN A 72 -10.22 9.08 -0.43
C GLN A 72 -9.64 7.78 -1.00
N TYR A 73 -8.35 7.51 -0.80
CA TYR A 73 -7.66 6.39 -1.44
C TYR A 73 -7.55 5.13 -0.56
N LEU A 74 -7.38 5.32 0.75
CA LEU A 74 -7.15 4.24 1.71
C LEU A 74 -8.38 3.98 2.59
N GLY A 75 -9.24 4.98 2.78
CA GLY A 75 -10.45 4.88 3.59
C GLY A 75 -10.26 5.42 5.01
N SER A 76 -11.37 5.62 5.73
CA SER A 76 -11.41 6.26 7.05
C SER A 76 -10.61 5.55 8.15
N LYS A 77 -10.23 4.28 7.95
CA LYS A 77 -9.45 3.51 8.94
C LYS A 77 -7.99 3.95 9.02
N PHE A 78 -7.50 4.66 8.00
CA PHE A 78 -6.11 5.12 7.89
C PHE A 78 -5.88 6.51 8.49
N VAL A 79 -6.95 7.21 8.86
CA VAL A 79 -6.92 8.48 9.60
C VAL A 79 -7.08 8.20 11.10
#